data_AF-A0A6B2TJW9-F1
#
_entry.id   AF-A0A6B2TJW9-F1
#
_cell.length_a   1.000
_cell.length_b   1.000
_cell.length_c   1.000
_cell.angle_alpha   90.00
_cell.angle_beta   90.00
_cell.angle_gamma   90.00
#
_symmetry.space_group_name_H-M   'P 1'
#
loop_
_entity.id
_entity.type
_entity.pdbx_description
1 polymer ?
#
loop_
_entity_poly.entity_id
_entity_poly.type
_entity_poly.pdbx_seq_one_letter_code
_entity_poly.pdbx_strand_id
1 'polypeptide(L)'
;MAWLLVIVAGILETGFAVCLKLSHGFTRLWPTIAFACFALGSFGLLTLALRKLDVGPAYAVWTGIGAAGTAIYGMVFLGDLVSTLKIVSISFVIIGVIGLQLSGSAH
;
A
#
# COMPACT_ATOMS: atom_id res chain seq x y z
N MET A 1 -6.00 -2.14 -18.20
CA MET A 1 -6.82 -2.62 -17.06
C MET A 1 -6.02 -3.23 -15.91
N ALA A 2 -4.81 -3.80 -16.11
CA ALA A 2 -4.01 -4.36 -15.00
C ALA A 2 -3.52 -3.29 -13.99
N TRP A 3 -3.18 -2.09 -14.46
CA TRP A 3 -2.86 -0.95 -13.59
C TRP A 3 -3.98 -0.56 -12.62
N LEU A 4 -5.25 -0.70 -13.04
CA LEU A 4 -6.39 -0.44 -12.16
C LEU A 4 -6.44 -1.46 -11.01
N LEU A 5 -6.09 -2.72 -11.28
CA LEU A 5 -5.98 -3.76 -10.25
C LEU A 5 -4.88 -3.43 -9.24
N VAL A 6 -3.73 -2.90 -9.70
CA VAL A 6 -2.63 -2.46 -8.81
C VAL A 6 -3.09 -1.30 -7.92
N ILE A 7 -3.81 -0.33 -8.48
CA ILE A 7 -4.33 0.81 -7.71
C ILE A 7 -5.34 0.34 -6.66
N VAL A 8 -6.30 -0.50 -7.05
CA VAL A 8 -7.30 -1.06 -6.12
C VAL A 8 -6.62 -1.93 -5.07
N ALA A 9 -5.62 -2.74 -5.44
CA ALA A 9 -4.82 -3.52 -4.50
C ALA A 9 -4.06 -2.62 -3.50
N GLY A 10 -3.49 -1.50 -3.94
CA GLY A 10 -2.82 -0.54 -3.05
C GLY A 10 -3.78 0.15 -2.07
N ILE A 11 -5.02 0.42 -2.49
CA ILE A 11 -6.06 0.95 -1.59
C ILE A 11 -6.48 -0.11 -0.56
N LEU A 12 -6.68 -1.36 -1.00
CA LEU A 12 -6.92 -2.49 -0.10
C LEU A 12 -5.76 -2.70 0.87
N GLU A 13 -4.53 -2.45 0.42
CA GLU A 13 -3.34 -2.51 1.27
C GLU A 13 -3.40 -1.50 2.40
N THR A 14 -3.78 -0.27 2.09
CA THR A 14 -4.02 0.76 3.11
C THR A 14 -5.05 0.29 4.12
N GLY A 15 -6.15 -0.33 3.66
CA GLY A 15 -7.20 -0.89 4.51
C GLY A 15 -6.70 -1.95 5.48
N PHE A 16 -5.92 -2.94 5.00
CA PHE A 16 -5.37 -3.95 5.91
C PHE A 16 -4.33 -3.36 6.87
N ALA A 17 -3.47 -2.44 6.42
CA ALA A 17 -2.44 -1.85 7.26
C ALA A 17 -3.05 -1.08 8.44
N VAL A 18 -4.17 -0.39 8.17
CA VAL A 18 -5.01 0.24 9.20
C VAL A 18 -5.62 -0.80 10.14
N CYS A 19 -6.26 -1.84 9.60
CA CYS A 19 -6.83 -2.92 10.43
C CYS A 19 -5.78 -3.61 11.31
N LEU A 20 -4.55 -3.78 10.81
CA LEU A 20 -3.44 -4.36 11.55
C LEU A 20 -3.11 -3.51 12.77
N LYS A 21 -3.04 -2.18 12.61
CA LYS A 21 -2.82 -1.25 13.72
C LYS A 21 -3.99 -1.24 14.70
N LEU A 22 -5.24 -1.31 14.21
CA LEU A 22 -6.44 -1.42 15.06
C LEU A 22 -6.55 -2.78 15.79
N SER A 23 -5.90 -3.83 15.30
CA SER A 23 -5.94 -5.15 15.95
C SER A 23 -5.21 -5.20 17.30
N HIS A 24 -4.44 -4.16 17.64
CA HIS A 24 -3.59 -4.11 18.84
C HIS A 24 -2.66 -5.33 18.98
N GLY A 25 -2.12 -5.81 17.85
CA GLY A 25 -1.28 -7.02 17.84
C GLY A 25 -2.13 -8.30 17.93
N PHE A 26 -3.20 -8.37 17.14
CA PHE A 26 -4.10 -9.53 17.03
C PHE A 26 -4.93 -9.86 18.28
N THR A 27 -5.07 -8.93 19.23
CA THR A 27 -5.92 -9.14 20.41
C THR A 27 -7.41 -8.99 20.11
N ARG A 28 -7.78 -8.29 19.04
CA ARG A 28 -9.19 -8.09 18.64
C ARG A 28 -9.56 -8.89 17.38
N LEU A 29 -10.49 -9.84 17.54
CA LEU A 29 -10.91 -10.76 16.48
C LEU A 29 -11.49 -10.06 15.23
N TRP A 30 -12.36 -9.07 15.40
CA TRP A 30 -12.98 -8.34 14.29
C TRP A 30 -11.99 -7.64 13.34
N PRO A 31 -11.07 -6.78 13.83
CA PRO A 31 -10.07 -6.16 12.98
C PRO A 31 -9.04 -7.17 12.42
N THR A 32 -8.79 -8.29 13.10
CA THR A 32 -7.94 -9.37 12.56
C THR A 32 -8.58 -10.07 11.36
N ILE A 33 -9.88 -10.35 11.41
CA ILE A 33 -10.60 -10.94 10.27
C ILE A 33 -10.65 -9.95 9.11
N ALA A 34 -10.90 -8.66 9.39
CA ALA A 34 -10.87 -7.61 8.39
C ALA A 34 -9.48 -7.49 7.73
N PHE A 35 -8.40 -7.50 8.53
CA PHE A 35 -7.03 -7.55 8.04
C PHE A 35 -6.80 -8.72 7.09
N ALA A 36 -7.18 -9.94 7.49
CA ALA A 36 -7.01 -11.12 6.65
C ALA A 36 -7.78 -11.01 5.34
N CYS A 37 -9.02 -10.50 5.38
CA CYS A 37 -9.86 -10.33 4.20
C CYS A 37 -9.27 -9.29 3.23
N PHE A 38 -8.83 -8.14 3.74
CA PHE A 38 -8.19 -7.10 2.92
C PHE A 38 -6.82 -7.53 2.39
N ALA A 39 -6.03 -8.26 3.18
CA ALA A 39 -4.74 -8.79 2.75
C ALA A 39 -4.92 -9.81 1.61
N LEU A 40 -5.83 -10.78 1.76
CA LEU A 40 -6.12 -11.76 0.72
C LEU A 40 -6.65 -11.09 -0.55
N GLY A 41 -7.53 -10.10 -0.42
CA GLY A 41 -8.01 -9.30 -1.55
C GLY A 41 -6.88 -8.56 -2.26
N SER A 42 -6.04 -7.83 -1.50
CA SER A 42 -4.93 -7.06 -2.04
C SER A 42 -3.93 -7.95 -2.80
N PHE A 43 -3.46 -9.03 -2.16
CA PHE A 43 -2.53 -9.96 -2.78
C PHE A 43 -3.13 -10.71 -3.97
N GLY A 44 -4.43 -11.04 -3.93
CA GLY A 44 -5.14 -11.65 -5.05
C GLY A 44 -5.19 -10.74 -6.26
N LEU A 45 -5.54 -9.45 -6.07
CA LEU A 45 -5.56 -8.46 -7.15
C LEU A 45 -4.15 -8.18 -7.69
N LEU A 46 -3.14 -8.08 -6.80
CA LEU A 46 -1.76 -7.91 -7.20
C LEU A 46 -1.30 -9.08 -8.06
N THR A 47 -1.55 -10.32 -7.63
CA THR A 47 -1.17 -11.52 -8.37
C THR A 47 -1.82 -11.55 -9.76
N LEU A 48 -3.08 -11.10 -9.88
CA LEU A 48 -3.75 -10.98 -11.16
C LEU A 48 -3.12 -9.88 -12.04
N ALA A 49 -2.69 -8.77 -11.45
CA ALA A 49 -1.99 -7.71 -12.16
C ALA A 49 -0.62 -8.16 -12.66
N LEU A 50 0.12 -8.92 -11.85
CA LEU A 50 1.44 -9.49 -12.17
C LEU A 50 1.42 -10.49 -13.33
N ARG A 51 0.25 -11.05 -13.68
CA ARG A 51 0.11 -11.87 -14.91
C ARG A 51 0.26 -11.05 -16.20
N LYS A 52 0.14 -9.72 -16.11
CA LYS A 52 0.17 -8.80 -17.27
C LYS A 52 1.19 -7.67 -17.15
N LEU A 53 1.78 -7.48 -15.97
CA LEU A 53 2.72 -6.41 -15.67
C LEU A 53 3.97 -7.03 -15.05
N ASP A 54 5.12 -6.41 -15.31
CA ASP A 54 6.37 -6.80 -14.66
C ASP A 54 6.31 -6.57 -13.16
N VAL A 55 6.91 -7.50 -12.42
CA VAL A 55 6.87 -7.53 -10.96
C VAL A 55 7.48 -6.27 -10.36
N GLY A 56 8.60 -5.77 -10.89
CA GLY A 56 9.28 -4.56 -10.40
C GLY A 56 8.35 -3.34 -10.36
N PRO A 57 7.89 -2.82 -11.51
CA PRO A 57 7.02 -1.64 -11.56
C PRO A 57 5.67 -1.85 -10.86
N ALA A 58 5.04 -3.01 -11.00
CA ALA A 58 3.75 -3.29 -10.38
C ALA A 58 3.85 -3.30 -8.84
N TYR A 59 4.89 -3.92 -8.28
CA TYR A 59 5.10 -3.98 -6.83
C TYR A 59 5.53 -2.63 -6.27
N ALA A 60 6.35 -1.86 -7.01
CA ALA A 60 6.72 -0.51 -6.63
C ALA A 60 5.48 0.40 -6.48
N VAL A 61 4.57 0.39 -7.45
CA VAL A 61 3.34 1.21 -7.36
C VAL A 61 2.41 0.72 -6.28
N TRP A 62 2.23 -0.60 -6.16
CA TRP A 62 1.39 -1.19 -5.12
C TRP A 62 1.84 -0.75 -3.72
N THR A 63 3.13 -0.98 -3.39
CA THR A 63 3.72 -0.56 -2.11
C THR A 63 3.73 0.96 -1.94
N GLY A 64 3.94 1.74 -3.00
CA GLY A 64 3.91 3.19 -2.94
C GLY A 64 2.53 3.74 -2.56
N ILE A 65 1.47 3.20 -3.16
CA ILE A 65 0.07 3.57 -2.83
C ILE A 65 -0.25 3.14 -1.40
N GLY A 66 0.09 1.92 -1.00
CA GLY A 66 -0.13 1.42 0.36
C GLY A 66 0.60 2.24 1.41
N ALA A 67 1.87 2.58 1.19
CA ALA A 67 2.66 3.40 2.09
C ALA A 67 2.10 4.82 2.21
N ALA A 68 1.79 5.48 1.09
CA ALA A 68 1.22 6.82 1.08
C ALA A 68 -0.16 6.85 1.76
N GLY A 69 -1.05 5.91 1.41
CA GLY A 69 -2.38 5.79 1.99
C GLY A 69 -2.33 5.53 3.49
N THR A 70 -1.48 4.60 3.94
CA THR A 70 -1.32 4.29 5.37
C THR A 70 -0.75 5.47 6.14
N ALA A 71 0.20 6.20 5.57
CA ALA A 71 0.75 7.39 6.19
C ALA A 71 -0.31 8.50 6.31
N ILE A 72 -1.04 8.80 5.24
CA ILE A 72 -2.13 9.81 5.26
C ILE A 72 -3.18 9.42 6.29
N TYR A 73 -3.62 8.15 6.30
CA TYR A 73 -4.59 7.67 7.28
C TYR A 73 -4.05 7.78 8.70
N GLY A 74 -2.78 7.44 8.94
CA GLY A 74 -2.12 7.58 10.22
C GLY A 74 -2.12 9.02 10.72
N MET A 75 -1.79 9.98 9.85
CA MET A 75 -1.76 11.40 10.19
C MET A 75 -3.16 11.95 10.50
N VAL A 76 -4.16 11.59 9.70
CA VAL A 76 -5.52 12.15 9.81
C VAL A 76 -6.35 11.48 10.91
N PHE A 77 -6.33 10.14 10.98
CA PHE A 77 -7.24 9.37 11.85
C PHE A 77 -6.59 8.85 13.13
N LEU A 78 -5.28 8.58 13.13
CA LEU A 78 -4.58 8.09 14.34
C LEU A 78 -3.92 9.21 15.14
N GLY A 79 -3.93 10.45 14.64
CA GLY A 79 -3.26 11.58 15.29
C GLY A 79 -1.75 11.39 15.41
N ASP A 80 -1.15 10.58 14.53
CA ASP A 80 0.28 10.32 14.52
C ASP A 80 1.03 11.66 14.30
N LEU A 81 2.01 11.97 15.16
CA LEU A 81 2.77 13.22 15.11
C LEU A 81 3.36 13.41 13.70
N VAL A 82 2.85 14.42 13.01
CA VAL A 82 3.30 14.80 11.68
C VAL A 82 4.59 15.59 11.83
N SER A 83 5.73 14.91 11.72
CA SER A 83 7.02 15.57 11.66
C SER A 83 7.35 15.94 10.21
N THR A 84 7.95 17.10 9.99
CA THR A 84 8.48 17.53 8.69
C THR A 84 9.38 16.47 8.08
N LEU A 85 10.17 15.77 8.91
CA LEU A 85 11.02 14.66 8.49
C LEU A 85 10.20 13.50 7.89
N LYS A 86 9.06 13.17 8.49
CA LYS A 86 8.17 12.07 8.07
C LYS A 86 7.57 12.35 6.69
N ILE A 87 7.14 13.60 6.46
CA ILE A 87 6.63 14.05 5.15
C ILE A 87 7.73 13.96 4.10
N VAL A 88 8.93 14.48 4.38
CA VAL A 88 10.06 14.43 3.44
C VAL A 88 10.44 12.98 3.11
N SER A 89 10.49 12.09 4.09
CA SER A 89 10.76 10.67 3.87
C SER A 89 9.70 10.01 2.98
N ILE A 90 8.41 10.29 3.21
CA ILE A 90 7.33 9.77 2.35
C ILE A 90 7.47 10.30 0.92
N SER A 91 7.78 11.58 0.75
CA SER A 91 8.04 12.15 -0.58
C SER A 91 9.19 11.45 -1.30
N PHE A 92 10.28 11.14 -0.60
CA PHE A 92 11.41 10.38 -1.15
C PHE A 92 11.00 8.95 -1.56
N VAL A 93 10.18 8.27 -0.75
CA VAL A 93 9.64 6.95 -1.09
C VAL A 93 8.80 7.03 -2.37
N ILE A 94 7.91 8.01 -2.48
CA ILE A 94 7.08 8.21 -3.67
C ILE A 94 7.94 8.48 -4.91
N ILE A 95 8.95 9.34 -4.79
CA ILE A 95 9.90 9.64 -5.89
C ILE A 95 10.65 8.37 -6.30
N GLY A 96 11.13 7.57 -5.34
CA GLY A 96 11.81 6.30 -5.62
C GLY A 96 10.91 5.29 -6.33
N VAL A 97 9.65 5.18 -5.91
CA VAL A 97 8.64 4.34 -6.56
C VAL A 97 8.38 4.79 -8.00
N ILE A 98 8.24 6.09 -8.23
CA ILE A 98 8.06 6.65 -9.58
C ILE A 98 9.29 6.38 -10.45
N GLY A 99 10.50 6.53 -9.90
CA GLY A 99 11.75 6.22 -10.59
C GLY A 99 11.85 4.75 -11.00
N LEU A 100 11.47 3.83 -10.12
CA LEU A 100 11.40 2.39 -10.40
C LEU A 100 10.37 2.06 -11.50
N GLN A 101 9.22 2.74 -11.48
CA GLN A 101 8.20 2.62 -12.51
C GLN A 101 8.69 3.05 -13.90
N LEU A 102 9.36 4.21 -13.95
CA LEU A 102 9.91 4.76 -15.18
C LEU A 102 11.06 3.90 -15.71
N SER A 103 11.90 3.36 -14.82
CA SER A 103 12.97 2.44 -15.19
C SER A 103 12.45 1.09 -15.67
N GLY A 104 11.31 0.63 -15.14
CA GLY A 104 10.65 -0.62 -15.55
C GLY A 104 9.90 -0.50 -16.89
N SER A 105 9.70 0.71 -17.41
CA SER A 105 9.06 0.94 -18.72
C SER A 105 10.03 0.84 -19.91
N ALA A 106 11.25 0.33 -19.69
CA ALA A 106 12.23 0.05 -20.74
C ALA A 106 12.05 -1.37 -21.30
N HIS A 107 10.95 -1.59 -22.04
CA HIS A 107 10.90 -2.59 -23.10
C HIS A 107 9.98 -2.14 -24.22
#